data_AF-A0A524J3S3-F1
#
_entry.id   AF-A0A524J3S3-F1
#
_cell.length_a   1.000
_cell.length_b   1.000
_cell.length_c   1.000
_cell.angle_alpha   90.00
_cell.angle_beta   90.00
_cell.angle_gamma   90.00
#
_symmetry.space_group_name_H-M   'P 1'
#
loop_
_entity.id
_entity.type
_entity.pdbx_description
1 polymer ?
#
loop_
_entity_poly.entity_id
_entity_poly.type
_entity_poly.pdbx_seq_one_letter_code
_entity_poly.pdbx_strand_id
1 'polypeptide(L)'
;MDPTGEGPADGLKPGGRILAFDLARGLAIVFMILVHVLRHWGDQATWATPIGTAISFLGGPPAAQVFMFVMGASVAFSRRTSFRSLATRGLGLVAAGYALRLARGTVPLSAGFAAGIVSPD
;
A
#
# COMPACT_ATOMS: atom_id res chain seq x y z
N MET A 1 29.67 -15.62 -29.16
CA MET A 1 28.49 -15.87 -30.00
C MET A 1 28.06 -17.28 -29.66
N ASP A 2 27.05 -17.41 -28.80
CA ASP A 2 26.50 -18.68 -28.34
C ASP A 2 25.25 -18.99 -29.20
N PRO A 3 25.17 -20.13 -29.89
CA PRO A 3 24.13 -20.40 -30.89
C PRO A 3 22.79 -20.89 -30.33
N THR A 4 22.59 -20.99 -29.02
CA THR A 4 21.30 -21.36 -28.43
C THR A 4 20.65 -20.17 -27.74
N GLY A 5 19.63 -19.61 -28.40
CA GLY A 5 18.88 -18.43 -27.99
C GLY A 5 17.97 -18.63 -26.77
N GLU A 6 18.45 -19.25 -25.70
CA GLU A 6 17.80 -19.21 -24.39
C GLU A 6 18.54 -18.18 -23.53
N GLY A 7 18.05 -16.95 -23.55
CA GLY A 7 18.50 -15.93 -22.61
C GLY A 7 18.35 -16.48 -21.19
N PRO A 8 19.33 -16.28 -20.30
CA PRO A 8 19.19 -16.70 -18.91
C PRO A 8 17.93 -16.01 -18.37
N ALA A 9 16.92 -16.80 -18.02
CA ALA A 9 15.80 -16.31 -17.24
C ALA A 9 16.39 -15.57 -16.04
N ASP A 10 16.17 -14.27 -15.99
CA ASP A 10 16.82 -13.25 -15.14
C ASP A 10 16.44 -13.41 -13.64
N GLY A 11 16.35 -14.65 -13.14
CA GLY A 11 15.74 -15.01 -11.87
C GLY A 11 16.67 -15.09 -10.67
N LEU A 12 18.00 -15.17 -10.84
CA LEU A 12 18.92 -15.44 -9.73
C LEU A 12 20.26 -14.68 -9.85
N LYS A 13 20.23 -13.35 -9.89
CA LYS A 13 21.42 -12.56 -9.51
C LYS A 13 21.56 -12.53 -7.97
N PRO A 14 22.70 -12.91 -7.38
CA PRO A 14 22.93 -12.80 -5.94
C PRO A 14 22.86 -11.33 -5.52
N GLY A 15 21.76 -10.93 -4.87
CA GLY A 15 21.50 -9.54 -4.46
C GLY A 15 20.49 -8.77 -5.31
N GLY A 16 19.87 -9.41 -6.31
CA GLY A 16 18.80 -8.83 -7.12
C GLY A 16 17.49 -8.71 -6.33
N ARG A 17 16.81 -7.57 -6.47
CA ARG A 17 15.43 -7.38 -5.97
C ARG A 17 14.52 -8.38 -6.67
N ILE A 18 13.67 -9.07 -5.92
CA ILE A 18 12.72 -10.03 -6.49
C ILE A 18 11.52 -9.23 -7.00
N LEU A 19 11.48 -9.01 -8.32
CA LEU A 19 10.45 -8.22 -8.98
C LEU A 19 9.04 -8.69 -8.62
N ALA A 20 8.84 -10.00 -8.44
CA ALA A 20 7.57 -10.58 -8.02
C ALA A 20 7.09 -10.05 -6.66
N PHE A 21 7.98 -9.89 -5.68
CA PHE A 21 7.62 -9.33 -4.37
C PHE A 21 7.32 -7.84 -4.45
N ASP A 22 8.09 -7.08 -5.23
CA ASP A 22 7.81 -5.66 -5.45
C ASP A 22 6.47 -5.45 -6.16
N LEU A 23 6.17 -6.26 -7.18
CA LEU A 23 4.92 -6.22 -7.93
C LEU A 23 3.72 -6.63 -7.06
N ALA A 24 3.84 -7.73 -6.30
CA ALA A 24 2.76 -8.18 -5.41
C ALA A 24 2.45 -7.14 -4.33
N ARG A 25 3.48 -6.52 -3.75
CA ARG A 25 3.31 -5.42 -2.79
C ARG A 25 2.61 -4.23 -3.42
N GLY A 26 3.04 -3.81 -4.61
CA GLY A 26 2.44 -2.68 -5.34
C GLY A 26 0.96 -2.95 -5.66
N LEU A 27 0.67 -4.14 -6.18
CA LEU A 27 -0.69 -4.55 -6.54
C LEU A 27 -1.62 -4.60 -5.31
N ALA A 28 -1.13 -5.07 -4.16
CA ALA A 28 -1.90 -5.07 -2.92
C ALA A 28 -2.29 -3.64 -2.47
N ILE A 29 -1.38 -2.66 -2.59
CA ILE A 29 -1.68 -1.25 -2.28
C ILE A 29 -2.74 -0.69 -3.25
N VAL A 30 -2.62 -0.99 -4.55
CA VAL A 30 -3.59 -0.55 -5.56
C VAL A 30 -4.99 -1.06 -5.24
N PHE A 31 -5.15 -2.36 -4.96
CA PHE A 31 -6.46 -2.91 -4.58
C PHE A 31 -6.99 -2.33 -3.27
N MET A 32 -6.12 -2.04 -2.29
CA MET A 32 -6.51 -1.38 -1.05
C MET A 32 -7.08 0.02 -1.31
N ILE A 33 -6.47 0.80 -2.21
CA ILE A 33 -6.99 2.13 -2.59
C ILE A 33 -8.33 1.97 -3.33
N LEU A 34 -8.42 1.05 -4.30
CA LEU A 34 -9.64 0.82 -5.07
C LEU A 34 -10.83 0.46 -4.18
N VAL A 35 -10.64 -0.42 -3.18
CA VAL A 35 -11.74 -0.79 -2.29
C VAL A 35 -12.18 0.37 -1.39
N HIS A 36 -11.26 1.26 -1.00
CA HIS A 36 -11.60 2.44 -0.19
C HIS A 36 -12.32 3.48 -1.05
N VAL A 37 -11.92 3.65 -2.31
CA VAL A 37 -12.66 4.51 -3.25
C VAL A 37 -14.07 3.96 -3.47
N LEU A 38 -14.19 2.66 -3.77
CA LEU A 38 -15.48 2.01 -3.98
C LEU A 38 -16.40 2.12 -2.75
N ARG A 39 -15.87 1.93 -1.54
CA ARG A 39 -16.67 2.03 -0.30
C ARG A 39 -16.99 3.46 0.15
N HIS A 40 -16.13 4.42 -0.16
CA HIS A 40 -16.34 5.80 0.28
C HIS A 40 -17.17 6.62 -0.72
N TRP A 41 -17.11 6.27 -2.02
CA TRP A 41 -17.75 7.04 -3.09
C TRP A 41 -18.69 6.22 -3.97
N GLY A 42 -18.64 4.88 -3.91
CA GLY A 42 -19.51 4.02 -4.71
C GLY A 42 -20.86 3.80 -4.05
N ASP A 43 -21.90 3.80 -4.87
CA ASP A 43 -23.26 3.46 -4.45
C ASP A 43 -23.46 1.94 -4.30
N GLN A 44 -24.49 1.52 -3.58
CA GLN A 44 -24.81 0.11 -3.32
C GLN A 44 -24.97 -0.70 -4.61
N ALA A 45 -25.53 -0.09 -5.66
CA ALA A 45 -25.64 -0.70 -6.98
C ALA A 45 -24.27 -1.00 -7.62
N THR A 46 -23.25 -0.19 -7.31
CA THR A 46 -21.88 -0.36 -7.84
C THR A 46 -21.18 -1.53 -7.15
N TRP A 47 -21.49 -1.81 -5.89
CA TRP A 47 -20.89 -2.89 -5.11
C TRP A 47 -21.35 -4.27 -5.61
N ALA A 48 -22.62 -4.38 -6.02
CA ALA A 48 -23.21 -5.60 -6.54
C ALA A 48 -22.76 -5.95 -7.96
N THR A 49 -22.02 -5.07 -8.64
CA THR A 49 -21.45 -5.40 -9.95
C THR A 49 -20.35 -6.47 -9.83
N PRO A 50 -20.13 -7.30 -10.87
CA PRO A 50 -19.05 -8.28 -10.86
C PRO A 50 -17.68 -7.66 -10.60
N ILE A 51 -17.45 -6.44 -11.12
CA ILE A 51 -16.22 -5.66 -10.91
C ILE A 51 -16.14 -5.18 -9.46
N GLY A 52 -17.23 -4.63 -8.90
CA GLY A 52 -17.29 -4.19 -7.51
C GLY A 52 -17.07 -5.33 -6.51
N THR A 53 -17.59 -6.52 -6.82
CA THR A 53 -17.37 -7.73 -6.02
C THR A 53 -15.92 -8.21 -6.10
N ALA A 54 -15.32 -8.22 -7.30
CA ALA A 54 -13.91 -8.56 -7.47
C ALA A 54 -12.99 -7.60 -6.70
N ILE A 55 -13.21 -6.28 -6.79
CA ILE A 55 -12.45 -5.27 -6.06
C ILE A 55 -12.64 -5.43 -4.54
N SER A 56 -13.87 -5.67 -4.09
CA SER A 56 -14.18 -5.85 -2.67
C SER A 56 -13.51 -7.08 -2.08
N PHE A 57 -13.47 -8.18 -2.85
CA PHE A 57 -12.75 -9.38 -2.47
C PHE A 57 -11.25 -9.14 -2.44
N LEU A 58 -10.67 -8.63 -3.53
CA LEU A 58 -9.23 -8.55 -3.72
C LEU A 58 -8.57 -7.43 -2.90
N GLY A 59 -9.30 -6.34 -2.67
CA GLY A 59 -8.88 -5.16 -1.89
C GLY A 59 -9.32 -5.17 -0.42
N GLY A 60 -10.25 -6.06 -0.05
CA GLY A 60 -10.83 -6.14 1.29
C GLY A 60 -9.96 -6.90 2.30
N PRO A 61 -10.50 -7.91 3.02
CA PRO A 61 -9.74 -8.67 4.02
C PRO A 61 -8.40 -9.29 3.54
N PRO A 62 -8.31 -9.90 2.34
CA PRO A 62 -7.09 -10.58 1.93
C PRO A 62 -5.98 -9.61 1.49
N ALA A 63 -6.31 -8.39 1.04
CA ALA A 63 -5.30 -7.42 0.58
C ALA A 63 -4.28 -7.09 1.67
N ALA A 64 -4.75 -6.88 2.90
CA ALA A 64 -3.91 -6.59 4.05
C ALA A 64 -3.00 -7.79 4.40
N GLN A 65 -3.53 -9.00 4.34
CA GLN A 65 -2.79 -10.23 4.66
C GLN A 65 -1.69 -10.49 3.62
N VAL A 66 -2.02 -10.36 2.32
CA VAL A 66 -1.05 -10.51 1.23
C VAL A 66 0.04 -9.44 1.33
N PHE A 67 -0.33 -8.18 1.57
CA PHE A 67 0.64 -7.10 1.75
C PHE A 67 1.60 -7.37 2.92
N MET A 68 1.06 -7.73 4.09
CA MET A 68 1.86 -8.04 5.28
C MET A 68 2.77 -9.25 5.06
N PHE A 69 2.26 -10.30 4.40
CA PHE A 69 3.04 -11.49 4.07
C PHE A 69 4.21 -11.18 3.13
N VAL A 70 3.95 -10.49 2.02
CA VAL A 70 4.97 -10.10 1.04
C VAL A 70 6.00 -9.16 1.66
N MET A 71 5.56 -8.21 2.50
CA MET A 71 6.45 -7.33 3.26
C MET A 71 7.33 -8.09 4.25
N GLY A 72 6.76 -9.03 5.00
CA GLY A 72 7.49 -9.89 5.92
C GLY A 72 8.53 -10.74 5.21
N ALA A 73 8.14 -11.39 4.10
CA ALA A 73 9.05 -12.15 3.26
C ALA A 73 10.19 -11.27 2.70
N SER A 74 9.86 -10.08 2.20
CA SER A 74 10.85 -9.13 1.66
C SER A 74 11.88 -8.70 2.72
N VAL A 75 11.45 -8.54 3.98
CA VAL A 75 12.34 -8.27 5.10
C VAL A 75 13.19 -9.49 5.45
N ALA A 76 12.60 -10.68 5.51
CA ALA A 76 13.32 -11.91 5.85
C ALA A 76 14.43 -12.27 4.85
N PHE A 77 14.20 -12.03 3.56
CA PHE A 77 15.20 -12.26 2.51
C PHE A 77 16.19 -11.10 2.33
N SER A 78 16.05 -10.01 3.08
CA SER A 78 16.94 -8.86 2.98
C SER A 78 18.24 -9.09 3.76
N ARG A 79 19.38 -8.98 3.07
CA ARG A 79 20.72 -9.23 3.68
C ARG A 79 21.24 -8.08 4.54
N ARG A 80 20.56 -6.92 4.55
CA ARG A 80 21.02 -5.67 5.19
C ARG A 80 20.01 -5.11 6.20
N THR A 81 19.42 -5.97 7.01
CA THR A 81 18.41 -5.59 8.01
C THR A 81 18.95 -5.78 9.42
N SER A 82 19.36 -4.68 10.07
CA SER A 82 19.58 -4.67 11.52
C SER A 82 18.27 -4.36 12.23
N PHE A 83 18.03 -5.00 13.39
CA PHE A 83 16.81 -4.79 14.18
C PHE A 83 16.57 -3.30 14.49
N ARG A 84 17.62 -2.58 14.88
CA ARG A 84 17.55 -1.14 15.18
C ARG A 84 17.12 -0.31 13.95
N SER A 85 17.59 -0.67 12.76
CA SER A 85 17.21 0.01 11.51
C SER A 85 15.73 -0.23 11.18
N LEU A 86 15.22 -1.45 11.38
CA LEU A 86 13.80 -1.73 11.19
C LEU A 86 12.91 -1.04 12.21
N ALA A 87 13.28 -1.08 13.49
CA ALA A 87 12.51 -0.47 14.56
C ALA A 87 12.38 1.04 14.36
N THR A 88 13.48 1.74 14.05
CA THR A 88 13.45 3.19 13.80
C THR A 88 12.61 3.57 12.59
N ARG A 89 12.71 2.83 11.48
CA ARG A 89 11.87 3.03 10.30
C ARG A 89 10.39 2.76 10.59
N GLY A 90 10.09 1.68 11.30
CA GLY A 90 8.72 1.33 11.71
C GLY A 90 8.11 2.39 12.60
N LEU A 91 8.85 2.86 13.62
CA LEU A 91 8.41 3.94 14.50
C LEU A 91 8.17 5.24 13.73
N GLY A 92 9.06 5.56 12.77
CA GLY A 92 8.90 6.70 11.88
C GLY A 92 7.63 6.61 11.03
N LEU A 93 7.29 5.42 10.51
CA LEU A 93 6.04 5.19 9.77
C LEU A 93 4.81 5.37 10.66
N VAL A 94 4.85 4.90 11.92
CA VAL A 94 3.75 5.10 12.88
C VAL A 94 3.56 6.59 13.19
N ALA A 95 4.65 7.29 13.48
CA ALA A 95 4.63 8.73 13.73
C ALA A 95 4.10 9.51 12.50
N ALA A 96 4.58 9.18 11.30
CA ALA A 96 4.11 9.77 10.05
C ALA A 96 2.63 9.48 9.80
N GLY A 97 2.15 8.27 10.10
CA GLY A 97 0.73 7.92 10.00
C GLY A 97 -0.16 8.76 10.92
N TYR A 98 0.28 8.99 12.16
CA TYR A 98 -0.44 9.83 13.10
C TYR A 98 -0.42 11.30 12.67
N ALA A 99 0.74 11.80 12.24
CA ALA A 99 0.88 13.15 11.70
C ALA A 99 -0.02 13.37 10.47
N LEU A 100 -0.10 12.39 9.56
CA LEU A 100 -0.99 12.44 8.41
C LEU A 100 -2.46 12.46 8.83
N ARG A 101 -2.85 11.65 9.83
CA ARG A 101 -4.22 11.63 10.36
C ARG A 101 -4.59 12.99 10.97
N LEU A 102 -3.67 13.62 11.70
CA LEU A 102 -3.85 14.97 12.24
C LEU A 102 -3.98 15.99 11.11
N ALA A 103 -3.04 16.03 10.17
CA ALA A 103 -3.06 16.96 9.04
C ALA A 103 -4.37 16.84 8.23
N ARG A 104 -4.84 15.61 7.98
CA ARG A 104 -6.10 15.37 7.25
C ARG A 104 -7.33 15.96 7.94
N GLY A 105 -7.34 16.06 9.28
CA GLY A 105 -8.43 16.69 10.04
C GLY A 105 -8.24 18.20 10.24
N THR A 106 -7.02 18.62 10.60
CA THR A 106 -6.72 20.01 10.97
C THR A 106 -6.62 20.93 9.77
N VAL A 107 -6.10 20.46 8.63
CA VAL A 107 -5.96 21.30 7.42
C VAL A 107 -7.33 21.76 6.88
N PRO A 108 -8.34 20.88 6.69
CA PRO A 108 -9.67 21.33 6.27
C PRO A 108 -10.35 22.25 7.28
N LEU A 109 -10.21 21.98 8.59
CA LEU A 109 -10.80 22.80 9.64
C LEU A 109 -10.21 24.22 9.64
N SER A 110 -8.88 24.33 9.63
CA SER A 110 -8.19 25.62 9.60
C SER A 110 -8.50 26.41 8.33
N ALA A 111 -8.59 25.74 7.17
CA ALA A 111 -9.03 26.37 5.93
C ALA A 111 -10.51 26.84 6.00
N GLY A 112 -11.40 26.07 6.63
CA GLY A 112 -12.79 26.44 6.84
C GLY A 112 -12.98 27.66 7.73
N PHE A 113 -12.17 27.78 8.80
CA PHE A 113 -12.14 28.98 9.64
C PHE A 113 -11.60 30.20 8.89
N ALA A 114 -10.51 30.03 8.12
CA ALA A 114 -9.93 31.13 7.33
C ALA A 114 -10.85 31.62 6.20
N ALA A 115 -11.64 30.73 5.60
CA ALA A 115 -12.60 31.06 4.55
C ALA A 115 -13.93 31.63 5.08
N GLY A 116 -14.12 31.71 6.40
CA GLY A 116 -15.37 32.18 7.02
C GLY A 116 -16.57 31.24 6.85
N ILE A 117 -16.35 29.99 6.44
CA ILE A 117 -17.40 28.97 6.27
C ILE A 117 -17.80 28.35 7.63
N VAL A 118 -16.92 28.45 8.63
CA VAL A 118 -17.15 27.96 10.00
C VAL A 118 -17.08 29.14 10.97
N SER A 119 -18.19 29.43 11.65
CA SER A 119 -18.23 30.41 12.75
C SER A 119 -18.04 29.67 14.09
N PRO A 120 -17.20 30.17 15.00
CA PRO A 120 -17.18 29.68 16.37
C PRO A 120 -18.44 30.19 17.08
N ASP A 121 -19.32 29.27 17.45
CA ASP A 121 -20.39 29.53 18.43
C ASP A 121 -19.78 29.64 19.85
#